data_AF-A0A2S5KLY9-F1
#
_entry.id   AF-A0A2S5KLY9-F1
#
_cell.length_a   1.000
_cell.length_b   1.000
_cell.length_c   1.000
_cell.angle_alpha   90.00
_cell.angle_beta   90.00
_cell.angle_gamma   90.00
#
_symmetry.space_group_name_H-M   'P 1'
#
loop_
_entity.id
_entity.type
_entity.pdbx_description
1 polymer ?
#
loop_
_entity_poly.entity_id
_entity_poly.type
_entity_poly.pdbx_seq_one_letter_code
_entity_poly.pdbx_strand_id
1 'polypeptide(L)' 'FEKGVTVQGGLPVPITTPAHGTAYDIAGSNKASVQAMENAFAIACRMGASYRAQTSG' A
#
# COMPACT_ATOMS: atom_id res chain seq x y z
N PHE A 1 -0.20 -10.88 -9.18
CA PHE A 1 -0.10 -10.62 -7.73
C PHE A 1 1.02 -9.63 -7.37
N GLU A 2 2.17 -9.64 -8.05
CA GLU A 2 3.34 -8.80 -7.69
C GLU A 2 3.12 -7.28 -7.61
N LYS A 3 2.03 -6.75 -8.16
CA LYS A 3 1.69 -5.31 -8.12
C LYS A 3 0.32 -5.02 -7.50
N GLY A 4 -0.38 -6.03 -6.98
CA GLY A 4 -1.72 -5.84 -6.45
C GLY A 4 -1.70 -5.03 -5.15
N VAL A 5 -2.67 -4.14 -5.00
CA VAL A 5 -2.90 -3.34 -3.79
C VAL A 5 -4.38 -3.41 -3.45
N THR A 6 -4.70 -3.61 -2.18
CA THR A 6 -6.07 -3.44 -1.67
C THR A 6 -6.17 -2.11 -0.94
N VAL A 7 -7.29 -1.41 -1.12
CA VAL A 7 -7.58 -0.11 -0.50
C VAL A 7 -8.81 -0.28 0.39
N GLN A 8 -8.71 0.12 1.66
CA GLN A 8 -9.86 0.11 2.57
C GLN A 8 -10.70 1.38 2.36
N GLY A 9 -11.97 1.21 2.05
CA GLY A 9 -12.93 2.31 1.91
C GLY A 9 -13.62 2.68 3.24
N GLY A 10 -14.17 3.89 3.31
CA GLY A 10 -15.07 4.33 4.39
C GLY A 10 -14.39 4.88 5.65
N LEU A 11 -13.07 4.91 5.72
CA LEU A 11 -12.32 5.50 6.84
C LEU A 11 -11.78 6.89 6.47
N PRO A 12 -11.62 7.79 7.47
CA PRO A 12 -11.09 9.15 7.24
C PRO A 12 -9.58 9.18 6.99
N VAL A 13 -8.92 8.02 7.02
CA VAL A 13 -7.47 7.88 6.83
C VAL A 13 -7.18 6.90 5.70
N PRO A 14 -6.16 7.14 4.85
CA PRO A 14 -5.75 6.20 3.83
C PRO A 14 -5.22 4.90 4.45
N ILE A 15 -5.77 3.76 4.02
CA ILE A 15 -5.23 2.44 4.36
C ILE A 15 -5.10 1.64 3.07
N THR A 16 -3.89 1.15 2.82
CA THR A 16 -3.56 0.29 1.70
C THR A 16 -2.73 -0.89 2.18
N THR A 17 -2.83 -2.04 1.52
CA THR A 17 -2.01 -3.22 1.83
C THR A 17 -1.53 -3.89 0.56
N PRO A 18 -0.31 -4.46 0.54
CA PRO A 18 0.16 -5.25 -0.59
C PRO A 18 -0.69 -6.52 -0.72
N ALA A 19 -1.04 -6.91 -1.95
CA ALA A 19 -1.90 -8.07 -2.22
C ALA A 19 -1.13 -9.41 -2.24
N HIS A 20 -0.29 -9.66 -1.23
CA HIS A 20 0.39 -10.94 -1.03
C HIS A 20 0.35 -11.35 0.45
N GLY A 21 0.59 -12.65 0.71
CA GLY A 21 0.70 -13.20 2.06
C GLY A 21 2.06 -12.91 2.71
N THR A 22 2.35 -13.59 3.82
CA THR A 22 3.56 -13.38 4.63
C THR A 22 4.86 -13.89 4.00
N ALA A 23 4.78 -14.78 3.00
CA ALA A 23 5.93 -15.35 2.30
C ALA A 23 6.98 -15.98 3.24
N TYR A 24 6.53 -16.77 4.23
CA TYR A 24 7.38 -17.37 5.27
C TYR A 24 8.48 -18.28 4.71
N ASP A 25 8.23 -18.94 3.58
CA ASP A 25 9.15 -19.82 2.87
C ASP A 25 10.41 -19.10 2.37
N ILE A 26 10.35 -17.78 2.16
CA ILE A 26 11.47 -16.97 1.68
C ILE A 26 11.95 -15.92 2.69
N ALA A 27 11.42 -15.92 3.92
CA ALA A 27 11.85 -15.00 4.96
C ALA A 27 13.37 -15.15 5.25
N GLY A 28 14.09 -14.04 5.31
CA GLY A 28 15.55 -14.02 5.52
C GLY A 28 16.39 -14.44 4.30
N SER A 29 15.77 -14.84 3.18
CA SER A 29 16.51 -15.30 1.99
C SER A 29 16.86 -14.19 0.98
N ASN A 30 16.42 -12.95 1.23
CA ASN A 30 16.58 -11.80 0.34
C ASN A 30 15.98 -12.02 -1.08
N LYS A 31 14.86 -12.75 -1.16
CA LYS A 31 14.15 -13.06 -2.43
C LYS A 31 12.79 -12.39 -2.58
N ALA A 32 12.30 -11.70 -1.54
CA ALA A 32 11.00 -11.05 -1.58
C ALA A 32 11.02 -9.84 -2.51
N SER A 33 10.04 -9.75 -3.42
CA SER A 33 9.85 -8.57 -4.25
C SER A 33 9.20 -7.44 -3.43
N VAL A 34 9.77 -6.24 -3.52
CA VAL A 34 9.26 -5.05 -2.82
C VAL A 34 8.14 -4.32 -3.57
N GLN A 35 7.92 -4.64 -4.85
CA GLN A 35 7.05 -3.86 -5.75
C GLN A 35 5.62 -3.68 -5.22
N ALA A 36 5.00 -4.72 -4.63
CA ALA A 36 3.64 -4.62 -4.12
C ALA A 36 3.54 -3.64 -2.95
N MET A 37 4.54 -3.64 -2.06
CA MET A 37 4.61 -2.74 -0.92
C MET A 37 4.90 -1.31 -1.35
N GLU A 38 5.82 -1.11 -2.30
CA GLU A 38 6.11 0.21 -2.89
C GLU A 38 4.86 0.81 -3.52
N ASN A 39 4.10 0.02 -4.30
CA ASN A 39 2.86 0.48 -4.91
C ASN A 39 1.79 0.83 -3.87
N ALA A 40 1.63 0.01 -2.82
CA ALA A 40 0.70 0.29 -1.73
C ALA A 40 1.04 1.61 -1.05
N PHE A 41 2.32 1.78 -0.69
CA PHE A 41 2.82 3.02 -0.08
C PHE A 41 2.58 4.25 -0.97
N ALA A 42 2.90 4.16 -2.26
CA ALA A 42 2.68 5.27 -3.20
C ALA A 42 1.20 5.67 -3.30
N ILE A 43 0.28 4.70 -3.32
CA ILE A 43 -1.16 4.96 -3.32
C ILE A 43 -1.60 5.64 -2.02
N ALA A 44 -1.14 5.16 -0.86
CA ALA A 44 -1.45 5.79 0.43
C ALA A 44 -0.96 7.26 0.48
N CYS A 45 0.26 7.54 0.03
CA CYS A 45 0.79 8.90 -0.07
C CYS A 45 -0.07 9.79 -0.97
N ARG A 46 -0.47 9.29 -2.14
CA ARG A 46 -1.35 10.02 -3.07
C ARG A 46 -2.70 10.33 -2.45
N MET A 47 -3.34 9.36 -1.80
CA MET A 47 -4.61 9.57 -1.10
C MET A 47 -4.48 10.62 0.00
N GLY A 48 -3.41 10.56 0.80
CA GLY A 48 -3.15 11.54 1.86
C GLY A 48 -2.92 12.95 1.32
N ALA A 49 -2.21 13.09 0.21
CA ALA A 49 -2.02 14.37 -0.48
C ALA A 49 -3.35 14.94 -0.99
N SER A 50 -4.17 14.11 -1.65
CA SER A 50 -5.50 14.49 -2.12
C SER A 50 -6.41 14.91 -0.97
N TYR A 51 -6.38 14.21 0.17
CA TYR A 51 -7.18 14.57 1.34
C TYR A 51 -6.81 15.97 1.87
N ARG A 52 -5.51 16.24 2.08
CA ARG A 52 -5.06 17.58 2.52
C ARG A 52 -5.45 18.70 1.57
N ALA A 53 -5.36 18.45 0.26
CA ALA A 53 -5.75 19.43 -0.75
C ALA A 53 -7.26 19.77 -0.69
N GLN A 54 -8.10 18.77 -0.42
CA GLN A 54 -9.56 18.97 -0.28
C GLN A 54 -9.95 19.69 1.01
N THR A 55 -9.22 19.49 2.11
CA THR A 55 -9.52 20.15 3.40
C THR A 55 -9.01 21.59 3.49
N SER A 56 -8.17 22.03 2.54
CA SER A 56 -7.56 23.37 2.55
C SER A 56 -8.31 24.41 1.71
N GLY A 57 -9.50 24.08 1.19
CA GLY A 57 -10.37 24.98 0.43
C GLY A 57 -11.75 25.10 1.10
#